data_AF-A0A7Y7AGW9-F1
#
_entry.id   AF-A0A7Y7AGW9-F1
#
_cell.length_a   1.000
_cell.length_b   1.000
_cell.length_c   1.000
_cell.angle_alpha   90.00
_cell.angle_beta   90.00
_cell.angle_gamma   90.00
#
_symmetry.space_group_name_H-M   'P 1'
#
loop_
_entity.id
_entity.type
_entity.pdbx_description
1 polymer ?
#
loop_
_entity_poly.entity_id
_entity_poly.type
_entity_poly.pdbx_seq_one_letter_code
_entity_poly.pdbx_strand_id
1 'polypeptide(L)'
;MKRTHILFVLALVMGLFSFNSNAQVNIGTGTQTGLSLPIEPYFAYTYSQSIYLSSEINASGAITGLTFYGEPGISPLTNSTTWVVYVGHTTKTSFANSSDWETGLTQVYSGAVSVVGNNVTVTFATPFVYNGTDNLIVAVDENGSGYDSSTDEFLCTSTTSARALTFRNDTTDPDPLGTLPSASYVRQAIPNIQLIGITQTCPLPTALTATNITTTSADFGWTENGSATTWNVEYGTAGFTPTGNPTISGTTSNPVTISPLNDDTSYDLYVQADCGSDSSAWVGPFTFTTLQSCPDPSALTATNITATSADFGWTENGSATTWNVEYGTAGFT
;
A
#
# COMPACT_ATOMS: atom_id res chain seq x y z
N MET A 1 4.28 -22.56 67.80
CA MET A 1 3.25 -21.66 67.24
C MET A 1 3.96 -20.53 66.52
N LYS A 2 3.49 -20.15 65.33
CA LYS A 2 4.02 -19.15 64.36
C LYS A 2 4.98 -19.70 63.29
N ARG A 3 4.39 -20.13 62.18
CA ARG A 3 5.01 -20.15 60.84
C ARG A 3 4.93 -18.73 60.28
N THR A 4 6.05 -18.13 59.93
CA THR A 4 6.10 -16.81 59.29
C THR A 4 6.26 -17.04 57.79
N HIS A 5 5.26 -16.64 57.00
CA HIS A 5 5.33 -16.64 55.54
C HIS A 5 5.87 -15.29 55.08
N ILE A 6 7.02 -15.29 54.42
CA ILE A 6 7.57 -14.10 53.75
C ILE A 6 6.94 -14.07 52.35
N LEU A 7 5.97 -13.19 52.15
CA LEU A 7 5.49 -12.82 50.82
C LEU A 7 6.52 -11.87 50.19
N PHE A 8 7.13 -12.30 49.08
CA PHE A 8 7.80 -11.38 48.15
C PHE A 8 6.71 -10.69 47.31
N VAL A 9 6.45 -9.41 47.58
CA VAL A 9 5.66 -8.56 46.69
C VAL A 9 6.60 -8.04 45.61
N LEU A 10 6.55 -8.65 44.43
CA LEU A 10 7.22 -8.15 43.23
C LEU A 10 6.39 -6.98 42.70
N ALA A 11 6.79 -5.75 42.99
CA ALA A 11 6.21 -4.55 42.39
C ALA A 11 6.64 -4.49 40.91
N LEU A 12 5.77 -4.96 40.02
CA LEU A 12 5.93 -4.78 38.58
C LEU A 12 5.68 -3.30 38.25
N VAL A 13 6.76 -2.53 38.13
CA VAL A 13 6.72 -1.19 37.55
C VAL A 13 6.42 -1.37 36.06
N MET A 14 5.14 -1.36 35.69
CA MET A 14 4.72 -1.12 34.32
C MET A 14 5.07 0.33 33.98
N GLY A 15 6.31 0.51 33.49
CA GLY A 15 6.65 1.71 32.75
C GLY A 15 5.71 1.80 31.56
N LEU A 16 4.88 2.84 31.58
CA LEU A 16 4.18 3.32 30.39
C LEU A 16 5.25 3.64 29.34
N PHE A 17 5.58 2.66 28.50
CA PHE A 17 6.15 2.95 27.20
C PHE A 17 5.03 3.62 26.42
N SER A 18 4.98 4.95 26.51
CA SER A 18 4.36 5.75 25.48
C SER A 18 5.09 5.39 24.19
N PHE A 19 4.49 4.50 23.39
CA PHE A 19 4.81 4.44 21.98
C PHE A 19 4.45 5.81 21.44
N ASN A 20 5.44 6.71 21.38
CA ASN A 20 5.36 7.84 20.48
C ASN A 20 5.27 7.22 19.10
N SER A 21 4.04 7.06 18.59
CA SER A 21 3.83 6.95 17.15
C SER A 21 4.40 8.23 16.58
N ASN A 22 5.67 8.19 16.13
CA ASN A 22 6.27 9.35 15.48
C ASN A 22 5.37 9.69 14.30
N ALA A 23 4.87 10.92 14.27
CA ALA A 23 4.04 11.44 13.20
C ALA A 23 4.74 11.22 11.86
N GLN A 24 4.22 10.29 11.06
CA GLN A 24 4.80 9.95 9.77
C GLN A 24 3.72 9.57 8.75
N VAL A 25 3.93 9.94 7.49
CA VAL A 25 3.05 9.59 6.35
C VAL A 25 3.84 8.79 5.34
N ASN A 26 3.47 7.53 5.12
CA ASN A 26 4.08 6.70 4.08
C ASN A 26 3.32 6.88 2.77
N ILE A 27 4.03 7.09 1.67
CA ILE A 27 3.45 7.25 0.34
C ILE A 27 4.15 6.29 -0.61
N GLY A 28 3.36 5.45 -1.27
CA GLY A 28 3.84 4.39 -2.13
C GLY A 28 4.16 3.09 -1.38
N THR A 29 3.77 1.97 -1.99
CA THR A 29 3.99 0.60 -1.49
C THR A 29 4.48 -0.35 -2.58
N GLY A 30 4.71 0.16 -3.79
CA GLY A 30 5.17 -0.62 -4.93
C GLY A 30 6.61 -1.09 -4.76
N THR A 31 6.98 -2.11 -5.51
CA THR A 31 8.29 -2.76 -5.42
C THR A 31 9.10 -2.60 -6.70
N GLN A 32 8.75 -1.64 -7.56
CA GLN A 32 9.49 -1.42 -8.81
C GLN A 32 10.82 -0.75 -8.51
N THR A 33 11.82 -1.10 -9.31
CA THR A 33 13.17 -0.56 -9.23
C THR A 33 13.65 -0.21 -10.65
N GLY A 34 14.90 0.24 -10.83
CA GLY A 34 15.48 0.57 -12.14
C GLY A 34 14.89 1.79 -12.83
N LEU A 35 14.26 2.69 -12.06
CA LEU A 35 13.59 3.87 -12.59
C LEU A 35 14.44 5.15 -12.53
N SER A 36 15.66 5.09 -11.97
CA SER A 36 16.51 6.27 -11.74
C SER A 36 15.83 7.30 -10.83
N LEU A 37 15.17 6.83 -9.76
CA LEU A 37 14.40 7.61 -8.79
C LEU A 37 14.70 7.09 -7.37
N PRO A 38 14.83 7.97 -6.35
CA PRO A 38 14.99 9.41 -6.48
C PRO A 38 16.34 9.80 -7.11
N ILE A 39 17.29 8.88 -7.17
CA ILE A 39 18.59 9.02 -7.82
C ILE A 39 18.91 7.78 -8.67
N GLU A 40 19.94 7.87 -9.48
CA GLU A 40 20.56 6.74 -10.18
C GLU A 40 22.03 6.60 -9.74
N PRO A 41 22.33 5.70 -8.78
CA PRO A 41 23.71 5.57 -8.26
C PRO A 41 24.74 5.12 -9.30
N TYR A 42 24.33 4.53 -10.42
CA TYR A 42 25.24 4.12 -11.49
C TYR A 42 25.72 5.27 -12.39
N PHE A 43 25.27 6.50 -12.15
CA PHE A 43 25.66 7.69 -12.92
C PHE A 43 26.24 8.76 -12.01
N ALA A 44 27.19 9.54 -12.53
CA ALA A 44 27.93 10.52 -11.72
C ALA A 44 27.11 11.68 -11.20
N TYR A 45 26.06 12.08 -11.91
CA TYR A 45 25.19 13.16 -11.50
C TYR A 45 23.76 12.80 -11.85
N THR A 46 22.86 13.07 -10.92
CA THR A 46 21.45 12.71 -11.07
C THR A 46 20.57 13.74 -10.39
N TYR A 47 19.53 14.15 -11.13
CA TYR A 47 18.50 15.05 -10.63
C TYR A 47 17.13 14.48 -10.95
N SER A 48 16.25 14.47 -9.96
CA SER A 48 14.86 14.06 -10.17
C SER A 48 13.87 15.03 -9.53
N GLN A 49 12.65 15.02 -10.04
CA GLN A 49 11.48 15.64 -9.41
C GLN A 49 10.34 14.63 -9.40
N SER A 50 9.64 14.52 -8.27
CA SER A 50 8.48 13.65 -8.10
C SER A 50 7.33 14.40 -7.46
N ILE A 51 6.13 14.30 -8.04
CA ILE A 51 4.89 14.91 -7.54
C ILE A 51 4.16 13.89 -6.68
N TYR A 52 3.84 14.24 -5.43
CA TYR A 52 3.03 13.49 -4.47
C TYR A 52 1.69 14.19 -4.29
N LEU A 53 0.58 13.48 -4.53
CA LEU A 53 -0.74 14.11 -4.53
C LEU A 53 -1.20 14.42 -3.11
N SER A 54 -1.91 15.53 -2.93
CA SER A 54 -2.48 15.91 -1.63
C SER A 54 -3.42 14.84 -1.08
N SER A 55 -4.15 14.15 -1.95
CA SER A 55 -5.01 13.01 -1.58
C SER A 55 -4.24 11.79 -1.07
N GLU A 56 -2.98 11.61 -1.47
CA GLU A 56 -2.13 10.51 -1.00
C GLU A 56 -1.42 10.89 0.30
N ILE A 57 -1.10 12.18 0.46
CA ILE A 57 -0.51 12.71 1.69
C ILE A 57 -1.57 12.75 2.80
N ASN A 58 -2.77 13.24 2.48
CA ASN A 58 -3.91 13.41 3.37
C ASN A 58 -3.53 13.94 4.77
N ALA A 59 -2.70 14.98 4.80
CA ALA A 59 -2.14 15.56 6.02
C ALA A 59 -1.80 17.04 5.79
N SER A 60 -1.62 17.80 6.86
CA SER A 60 -1.01 19.14 6.81
C SER A 60 -0.06 19.30 7.98
N GLY A 61 0.81 20.32 7.92
CA GLY A 61 1.73 20.64 9.01
C GLY A 61 3.19 20.66 8.57
N ALA A 62 4.09 20.66 9.56
CA ALA A 62 5.51 20.84 9.33
C ALA A 62 6.20 19.50 9.01
N ILE A 63 6.58 19.29 7.75
CA ILE A 63 7.44 18.18 7.35
C ILE A 63 8.87 18.48 7.83
N THR A 64 9.45 17.58 8.60
CA THR A 64 10.79 17.73 9.21
C THR A 64 11.84 16.82 8.56
N GLY A 65 11.46 15.98 7.61
CA GLY A 65 12.38 15.07 6.94
C GLY A 65 11.68 14.14 5.96
N LEU A 66 12.49 13.40 5.22
CA LEU A 66 12.05 12.38 4.28
C LEU A 66 12.86 11.11 4.49
N THR A 67 12.20 9.95 4.43
CA THR A 67 12.88 8.66 4.23
C THR A 67 12.55 8.16 2.83
N PHE A 68 13.57 7.72 2.09
CA PHE A 68 13.46 7.02 0.82
C PHE A 68 13.74 5.53 1.05
N TYR A 69 12.90 4.67 0.50
CA TYR A 69 13.01 3.22 0.68
C TYR A 69 13.85 2.60 -0.43
N GLY A 70 15.04 2.10 -0.09
CA GLY A 70 15.89 1.33 -0.99
C GLY A 70 15.41 -0.11 -1.15
N GLU A 71 15.86 -0.78 -2.20
CA GLU A 71 15.59 -2.19 -2.40
C GLU A 71 16.27 -3.07 -1.33
N PRO A 72 15.75 -4.29 -1.07
CA PRO A 72 16.40 -5.21 -0.14
C PRO A 72 17.84 -5.54 -0.56
N GLY A 73 18.80 -5.16 0.29
CA GLY A 73 20.22 -5.43 0.04
C GLY A 73 20.96 -4.32 -0.70
N ILE A 74 20.37 -3.13 -0.86
CA ILE A 74 21.06 -1.93 -1.34
C ILE A 74 22.37 -1.72 -0.58
N SER A 75 23.44 -1.48 -1.34
CA SER A 75 24.79 -1.30 -0.81
C SER A 75 24.95 0.10 -0.18
N PRO A 76 25.98 0.33 0.64
CA PRO A 76 26.37 1.69 1.00
C PRO A 76 26.67 2.49 -0.27
N LEU A 77 25.96 3.61 -0.46
CA LEU A 77 26.09 4.52 -1.60
C LEU A 77 27.38 5.36 -1.52
N THR A 78 28.54 4.72 -1.51
CA THR A 78 29.82 5.36 -1.19
C THR A 78 30.19 6.56 -2.06
N ASN A 79 29.76 6.56 -3.31
CA ASN A 79 30.01 7.65 -4.26
C ASN A 79 28.79 8.56 -4.44
N SER A 80 27.59 8.07 -4.14
CA SER A 80 26.32 8.79 -4.32
C SER A 80 25.77 9.34 -2.99
N THR A 81 26.64 9.92 -2.15
CA THR A 81 26.26 10.44 -0.82
C THR A 81 25.90 11.91 -0.80
N THR A 82 26.22 12.70 -1.84
CA THR A 82 26.15 14.16 -1.75
C THR A 82 24.79 14.65 -2.22
N TRP A 83 23.80 14.60 -1.33
CA TRP A 83 22.42 14.93 -1.71
C TRP A 83 22.08 16.37 -1.37
N VAL A 84 21.37 17.03 -2.28
CA VAL A 84 20.59 18.23 -2.02
C VAL A 84 19.12 17.92 -2.29
N VAL A 85 18.26 18.22 -1.33
CA VAL A 85 16.82 17.95 -1.44
C VAL A 85 16.06 19.26 -1.39
N TYR A 86 15.16 19.41 -2.35
CA TYR A 86 14.24 20.53 -2.45
C TYR A 86 12.80 20.06 -2.35
N VAL A 87 11.95 20.89 -1.77
CA VAL A 87 10.51 20.64 -1.70
C VAL A 87 9.73 21.91 -2.02
N GLY A 88 8.52 21.73 -2.54
CA GLY A 88 7.61 22.83 -2.83
C GLY A 88 6.16 22.37 -2.88
N HIS A 89 5.25 23.34 -2.85
CA HIS A 89 3.86 23.12 -3.23
C HIS A 89 3.72 23.21 -4.74
N THR A 90 2.85 22.40 -5.33
CA THR A 90 2.49 22.49 -6.74
C THR A 90 1.02 22.18 -6.96
N THR A 91 0.42 22.83 -7.96
CA THR A 91 -0.92 22.50 -8.46
C THR A 91 -0.88 21.39 -9.52
N LYS A 92 0.30 21.01 -10.01
CA LYS A 92 0.44 19.95 -11.02
C LYS A 92 0.10 18.60 -10.41
N THR A 93 -0.61 17.78 -11.18
CA THR A 93 -0.87 16.37 -10.87
C THR A 93 0.02 15.42 -11.69
N SER A 94 0.65 15.93 -12.74
CA SER A 94 1.58 15.22 -13.61
C SER A 94 2.48 16.21 -14.38
N PHE A 95 3.57 15.68 -14.93
CA PHE A 95 4.46 16.37 -15.86
C PHE A 95 3.99 16.18 -17.30
N ALA A 96 3.96 17.27 -18.07
CA ALA A 96 3.48 17.23 -19.45
C ALA A 96 4.49 16.63 -20.43
N ASN A 97 5.79 16.83 -20.19
CA ASN A 97 6.89 16.36 -21.05
C ASN A 97 8.24 16.40 -20.30
N SER A 98 9.33 16.01 -20.96
CA SER A 98 10.67 15.92 -20.37
C SER A 98 11.32 17.27 -20.01
N SER A 99 10.75 18.41 -20.40
CA SER A 99 11.25 19.73 -20.02
C SER A 99 10.36 20.43 -18.99
N ASP A 100 9.34 19.76 -18.47
CA ASP A 100 8.31 20.33 -17.60
C ASP A 100 8.72 20.41 -16.12
N TRP A 101 10.00 20.67 -15.85
CA TRP A 101 10.54 20.86 -14.50
C TRP A 101 9.84 22.00 -13.77
N GLU A 102 9.61 21.83 -12.48
CA GLU A 102 9.19 22.91 -11.59
C GLU A 102 10.41 23.67 -11.08
N THR A 103 10.24 24.97 -10.83
CA THR A 103 11.31 25.87 -10.38
C THR A 103 10.88 26.59 -9.10
N GLY A 104 11.83 27.24 -8.41
CA GLY A 104 11.52 27.99 -7.18
C GLY A 104 11.25 27.11 -5.96
N LEU A 105 11.75 25.87 -5.96
CA LEU A 105 11.62 24.95 -4.84
C LEU A 105 12.49 25.39 -3.65
N THR A 106 12.07 25.04 -2.44
CA THR A 106 12.80 25.35 -1.21
C THR A 106 13.82 24.26 -0.92
N GLN A 107 15.10 24.62 -0.85
CA GLN A 107 16.14 23.70 -0.37
C GLN A 107 15.89 23.40 1.12
N VAL A 108 15.70 22.12 1.45
CA VAL A 108 15.42 21.67 2.82
C VAL A 108 16.54 20.83 3.40
N TYR A 109 17.40 20.25 2.55
CA TYR A 109 18.55 19.47 2.97
C TYR A 109 19.70 19.67 1.99
N SER A 110 20.93 19.69 2.51
CA SER A 110 22.16 19.57 1.73
C SER A 110 23.21 18.93 2.62
N GLY A 111 23.74 17.78 2.20
CA GLY A 111 24.75 17.07 2.97
C GLY A 111 24.91 15.60 2.60
N ALA A 112 25.86 14.96 3.25
CA ALA A 112 26.15 13.54 3.05
C ALA A 112 25.01 12.66 3.59
N VAL A 113 24.57 11.68 2.79
CA VAL A 113 23.60 10.66 3.22
C VAL A 113 24.27 9.31 3.45
N SER A 114 23.56 8.42 4.15
CA SER A 114 23.99 7.04 4.39
C SER A 114 22.79 6.11 4.33
N VAL A 115 23.00 4.90 3.82
CA VAL A 115 22.03 3.81 3.90
C VAL A 115 22.02 3.24 5.33
N VAL A 116 20.84 3.22 5.95
CA VAL A 116 20.60 2.59 7.25
C VAL A 116 19.49 1.54 7.10
N GLY A 117 19.82 0.28 7.35
CA GLY A 117 18.98 -0.82 6.89
C GLY A 117 18.99 -0.86 5.36
N ASN A 118 17.86 -0.55 4.74
CA ASN A 118 17.76 -0.35 3.28
C ASN A 118 17.38 1.11 2.93
N ASN A 119 17.33 2.02 3.91
CA ASN A 119 16.70 3.32 3.70
C ASN A 119 17.71 4.46 3.76
N VAL A 120 17.40 5.54 3.05
CA VAL A 120 18.10 6.82 3.16
C VAL A 120 17.15 7.82 3.79
N THR A 121 17.54 8.44 4.91
CA THR A 121 16.73 9.44 5.60
C THR A 121 17.46 10.78 5.63
N VAL A 122 16.77 11.84 5.21
CA VAL A 122 17.23 13.22 5.31
C VAL A 122 16.39 13.97 6.34
N THR A 123 17.04 14.72 7.22
CA THR A 123 16.37 15.59 8.20
C THR A 123 16.46 17.02 7.71
N PHE A 124 15.34 17.71 7.60
CA PHE A 124 15.32 19.07 7.07
C PHE A 124 15.99 20.04 8.04
N ALA A 125 16.82 20.94 7.51
CA ALA A 125 17.45 22.00 8.30
C ALA A 125 16.41 22.98 8.86
N THR A 126 15.33 23.21 8.10
CA THR A 126 14.15 23.97 8.52
C THR A 126 12.91 23.19 8.10
N PRO A 127 11.92 22.98 8.99
CA PRO A 127 10.70 22.30 8.62
C PRO A 127 9.98 22.99 7.47
N PHE A 128 9.47 22.21 6.53
CA PHE A 128 8.66 22.69 5.41
C PHE A 128 7.18 22.62 5.79
N VAL A 129 6.48 23.76 5.80
CA VAL A 129 5.06 23.81 6.16
C VAL A 129 4.20 23.38 4.97
N TYR A 130 3.72 22.15 5.00
CA TYR A 130 2.80 21.61 4.02
C TYR A 130 1.35 22.05 4.32
N ASN A 131 0.63 22.51 3.29
CA ASN A 131 -0.67 23.15 3.45
C ASN A 131 -1.85 22.18 3.42
N GLY A 132 -1.62 20.92 3.03
CA GLY A 132 -2.66 19.88 2.94
C GLY A 132 -3.62 20.03 1.76
N THR A 133 -3.44 21.02 0.90
CA THR A 133 -4.33 21.25 -0.25
C THR A 133 -3.60 21.08 -1.58
N ASP A 134 -2.42 21.67 -1.70
CA ASP A 134 -1.60 21.55 -2.91
C ASP A 134 -0.88 20.21 -2.93
N ASN A 135 -0.48 19.73 -4.10
CA ASN A 135 0.40 18.58 -4.19
C ASN A 135 1.80 18.97 -3.69
N LEU A 136 2.55 18.00 -3.19
CA LEU A 136 3.94 18.18 -2.79
C LEU A 136 4.85 17.78 -3.96
N ILE A 137 5.81 18.61 -4.30
CA ILE A 137 6.90 18.19 -5.18
C ILE A 137 8.17 18.02 -4.36
N VAL A 138 8.86 16.90 -4.59
CA VAL A 138 10.17 16.60 -4.00
C VAL A 138 11.17 16.50 -5.13
N ALA A 139 12.27 17.24 -5.03
CA ALA A 139 13.40 17.12 -5.93
C ALA A 139 14.62 16.62 -5.16
N VAL A 140 15.36 15.70 -5.77
CA VAL A 140 16.61 15.16 -5.23
C VAL A 140 17.70 15.36 -6.27
N ASP A 141 18.77 16.02 -5.84
CA ASP A 141 19.97 16.28 -6.61
C ASP A 141 21.12 15.53 -5.93
N GLU A 142 21.86 14.73 -6.68
CA GLU A 142 23.07 14.05 -6.23
C GLU A 142 24.26 14.66 -6.97
N ASN A 143 25.12 15.34 -6.20
CA ASN A 143 26.23 16.14 -6.71
C ASN A 143 27.60 15.45 -6.50
N GLY A 144 27.60 14.17 -6.13
CA GLY A 144 28.78 13.39 -5.79
C GLY A 144 29.43 12.81 -7.03
N SER A 145 30.64 13.27 -7.38
CA SER A 145 31.35 12.67 -8.52
C SER A 145 31.70 11.20 -8.24
N GLY A 146 31.25 10.28 -9.10
CA GLY A 146 31.57 8.85 -9.02
C GLY A 146 30.34 8.01 -9.30
N TYR A 147 30.40 6.69 -9.11
CA TYR A 147 29.22 5.85 -9.27
C TYR A 147 29.31 4.65 -8.33
N ASP A 148 28.15 4.19 -7.87
CA ASP A 148 27.97 2.95 -7.12
C ASP A 148 27.38 1.87 -8.04
N SER A 149 26.73 0.85 -7.48
CA SER A 149 26.25 -0.28 -8.28
C SER A 149 25.02 0.11 -9.13
N SER A 150 24.92 -0.47 -10.33
CA SER A 150 23.67 -0.45 -11.12
C SER A 150 22.55 -1.29 -10.53
N THR A 151 22.80 -1.93 -9.38
CA THR A 151 21.82 -2.70 -8.60
C THR A 151 21.57 -2.06 -7.24
N ASP A 152 21.97 -0.80 -7.05
CA ASP A 152 21.59 -0.03 -5.89
C ASP A 152 20.40 0.84 -6.29
N GLU A 153 19.18 0.34 -6.10
CA GLU A 153 17.96 1.01 -6.57
C GLU A 153 16.99 1.30 -5.42
N PHE A 154 16.04 2.21 -5.65
CA PHE A 154 14.99 2.53 -4.70
C PHE A 154 13.63 2.05 -5.16
N LEU A 155 12.80 1.66 -4.19
CA LEU A 155 11.46 1.15 -4.39
C LEU A 155 10.54 2.27 -4.86
N CYS A 156 9.80 2.00 -5.93
CA CYS A 156 8.89 2.93 -6.56
C CYS A 156 7.48 2.34 -6.72
N THR A 157 6.49 3.22 -6.69
CA THR A 157 5.07 2.89 -6.93
C THR A 157 4.65 3.36 -8.31
N SER A 158 4.01 2.47 -9.08
CA SER A 158 3.39 2.83 -10.37
C SER A 158 2.31 3.86 -10.18
N THR A 159 2.19 4.78 -11.13
CA THR A 159 1.12 5.76 -11.19
C THR A 159 0.46 5.72 -12.55
N THR A 160 -0.74 6.28 -12.67
CA THR A 160 -1.50 6.31 -13.94
C THR A 160 -1.09 7.45 -14.87
N SER A 161 -0.25 8.37 -14.41
CA SER A 161 0.19 9.55 -15.15
C SER A 161 1.67 9.82 -14.89
N ALA A 162 2.31 10.66 -15.71
CA ALA A 162 3.72 10.98 -15.56
C ALA A 162 3.95 11.82 -14.30
N ARG A 163 4.48 11.22 -13.23
CA ARG A 163 4.63 11.87 -11.92
C ARG A 163 6.05 11.99 -11.42
N ALA A 164 7.02 11.55 -12.22
CA ALA A 164 8.41 11.88 -11.99
C ALA A 164 9.16 12.19 -13.29
N LEU A 165 10.14 13.08 -13.17
CA LEU A 165 11.16 13.36 -14.17
C LEU A 165 12.52 12.99 -13.58
N THR A 166 13.40 12.45 -14.39
CA THR A 166 14.76 12.09 -13.96
C THR A 166 15.77 12.41 -15.05
N PHE A 167 16.88 13.01 -14.64
CA PHE A 167 18.06 13.30 -15.43
C PHE A 167 19.25 12.55 -14.83
N ARG A 168 20.07 11.99 -15.70
CA ARG A 168 21.33 11.33 -15.33
C ARG A 168 22.42 11.62 -16.34
N ASN A 169 23.64 11.89 -15.86
CA ASN A 169 24.77 12.23 -16.72
C ASN A 169 26.11 11.91 -16.03
N ASP A 170 27.12 11.49 -16.79
CA ASP A 170 28.45 11.19 -16.24
C ASP A 170 29.39 12.40 -16.16
N THR A 171 29.04 13.50 -16.83
CA THR A 171 29.96 14.62 -17.09
C THR A 171 29.50 15.96 -16.57
N THR A 172 28.18 16.18 -16.51
CA THR A 172 27.59 17.48 -16.17
C THR A 172 26.60 17.31 -15.03
N ASP A 173 26.90 17.95 -13.91
CA ASP A 173 25.99 18.12 -12.79
C ASP A 173 24.92 19.17 -13.17
N PRO A 174 23.62 18.81 -13.22
CA PRO A 174 22.56 19.78 -13.50
C PRO A 174 22.36 20.72 -12.30
N ASP A 175 22.44 22.03 -12.50
CA ASP A 175 22.12 23.00 -11.44
C ASP A 175 20.61 23.21 -11.33
N PRO A 176 19.94 22.80 -10.23
CA PRO A 176 18.49 22.96 -10.03
C PRO A 176 18.04 24.42 -9.93
N LEU A 177 18.95 25.35 -9.65
CA LEU A 177 18.66 26.79 -9.60
C LEU A 177 18.93 27.49 -10.94
N GLY A 178 19.52 26.78 -11.90
CA GLY A 178 19.86 27.26 -13.23
C GLY A 178 18.89 26.81 -14.32
N THR A 179 19.39 26.77 -15.56
CA THR A 179 18.64 26.23 -16.69
C THR A 179 18.81 24.72 -16.73
N LEU A 180 17.75 23.98 -16.39
CA LEU A 180 17.76 22.53 -16.41
C LEU A 180 17.73 21.97 -17.85
N PRO A 181 18.50 20.91 -18.15
CA PRO A 181 18.38 20.16 -19.40
C PRO A 181 17.05 19.40 -19.47
N SER A 182 16.68 18.91 -20.66
CA SER A 182 15.58 17.95 -20.77
C SER A 182 15.88 16.70 -19.95
N ALA A 183 14.90 16.21 -19.19
CA ALA A 183 14.97 14.96 -18.47
C ALA A 183 15.35 13.81 -19.39
N SER A 184 16.21 12.92 -18.91
CA SER A 184 16.52 11.66 -19.57
C SER A 184 15.25 10.81 -19.71
N TYR A 185 14.36 10.89 -18.72
CA TYR A 185 13.10 10.16 -18.75
C TYR A 185 11.94 10.87 -18.07
N VAL A 186 10.75 10.56 -18.58
CA VAL A 186 9.45 10.83 -17.96
C VAL A 186 8.91 9.52 -17.40
N ARG A 187 8.57 9.49 -16.11
CA ARG A 187 8.20 8.26 -15.39
C ARG A 187 6.76 8.32 -14.92
N GLN A 188 6.02 7.24 -15.19
CA GLN A 188 4.72 6.97 -14.58
C GLN A 188 4.89 6.24 -13.25
N ALA A 189 5.73 6.78 -12.39
CA ALA A 189 6.00 6.23 -11.06
C ALA A 189 6.49 7.35 -10.14
N ILE A 190 6.49 7.09 -8.84
CA ILE A 190 7.10 7.92 -7.80
C ILE A 190 7.98 7.04 -6.90
N PRO A 191 9.09 7.55 -6.36
CA PRO A 191 9.80 6.87 -5.29
C PRO A 191 8.89 6.75 -4.06
N ASN A 192 8.94 5.59 -3.41
CA ASN A 192 8.26 5.39 -2.14
C ASN A 192 8.98 6.23 -1.08
N ILE A 193 8.21 7.00 -0.32
CA ILE A 193 8.76 7.86 0.71
C ILE A 193 7.97 7.79 2.01
N GLN A 194 8.60 8.25 3.08
CA GLN A 194 7.94 8.62 4.31
C GLN A 194 8.18 10.10 4.58
N LEU A 195 7.09 10.85 4.78
CA LEU A 195 7.14 12.22 5.28
C LEU A 195 7.22 12.18 6.81
N ILE A 196 8.24 12.80 7.38
CA ILE A 196 8.46 12.85 8.85
C ILE A 196 7.88 14.16 9.38
N GLY A 197 7.24 14.14 10.55
CA GLY A 197 6.77 15.33 11.26
C GLY A 197 5.30 15.69 11.02
N ILE A 198 4.63 14.95 10.14
CA ILE A 198 3.19 15.05 9.87
C ILE A 198 2.53 13.68 9.98
N THR A 199 1.26 13.64 10.37
CA THR A 199 0.44 12.41 10.44
C THR A 199 -0.74 12.57 9.50
N GLN A 200 -1.16 11.50 8.82
CA GLN A 200 -2.39 11.56 8.03
C GLN A 200 -3.59 11.77 8.94
N THR A 201 -4.54 12.58 8.49
CA THR A 201 -5.79 12.86 9.22
C THR A 201 -6.69 11.64 9.28
N CYS A 202 -6.77 10.90 8.17
CA CYS A 202 -7.50 9.63 8.09
C CYS A 202 -6.78 8.61 7.21
N PRO A 203 -5.81 7.86 7.77
CA PRO A 203 -5.10 6.80 7.06
C PRO A 203 -6.03 5.74 6.46
N LEU A 204 -5.64 5.17 5.32
CA LEU A 204 -6.38 4.09 4.67
C LEU A 204 -6.30 2.81 5.53
N PRO A 205 -7.39 2.04 5.69
CA PRO A 205 -7.32 0.67 6.18
C PRO A 205 -6.40 -0.21 5.32
N THR A 206 -5.79 -1.24 5.90
CA THR A 206 -4.92 -2.19 5.18
C THR A 206 -5.26 -3.64 5.54
N ALA A 207 -4.56 -4.61 4.95
CA ALA A 207 -4.69 -6.04 5.27
C ALA A 207 -6.15 -6.53 5.29
N LEU A 208 -6.88 -6.25 4.20
CA LEU A 208 -8.26 -6.70 4.02
C LEU A 208 -8.34 -8.24 4.08
N THR A 209 -9.36 -8.77 4.75
CA THR A 209 -9.57 -10.22 4.94
C THR A 209 -11.06 -10.55 4.94
N ALA A 210 -11.42 -11.76 4.49
CA ALA A 210 -12.73 -12.36 4.74
C ALA A 210 -12.55 -13.69 5.48
N THR A 211 -13.35 -13.88 6.52
CA THR A 211 -13.34 -15.08 7.37
C THR A 211 -14.78 -15.54 7.63
N ASN A 212 -14.97 -16.70 8.26
CA ASN A 212 -16.29 -17.26 8.58
C ASN A 212 -17.26 -17.24 7.38
N ILE A 213 -16.74 -17.52 6.19
CA ILE A 213 -17.51 -17.51 4.94
C ILE A 213 -18.49 -18.69 4.98
N THR A 214 -19.78 -18.38 4.85
CA THR A 214 -20.87 -19.35 4.73
C THR A 214 -21.50 -19.25 3.34
N THR A 215 -22.61 -19.96 3.12
CA THR A 215 -23.41 -19.81 1.89
C THR A 215 -24.12 -18.47 1.79
N THR A 216 -24.30 -17.74 2.89
CA THR A 216 -25.13 -16.52 2.94
C THR A 216 -24.54 -15.36 3.74
N SER A 217 -23.30 -15.51 4.23
CA SER A 217 -22.61 -14.49 5.02
C SER A 217 -21.09 -14.63 4.97
N ALA A 218 -20.38 -13.57 5.34
CA ALA A 218 -18.95 -13.61 5.66
C ALA A 218 -18.61 -12.50 6.66
N ASP A 219 -17.53 -12.68 7.42
CA ASP A 219 -16.98 -11.64 8.28
C ASP A 219 -15.82 -10.93 7.56
N PHE A 220 -16.02 -9.66 7.21
CA PHE A 220 -15.04 -8.82 6.52
C PHE A 220 -14.24 -8.01 7.54
N GLY A 221 -12.91 -8.11 7.49
CA GLY A 221 -12.01 -7.43 8.43
C GLY A 221 -10.85 -6.71 7.76
N TRP A 222 -10.23 -5.80 8.49
CA TRP A 222 -9.10 -4.99 8.06
C TRP A 222 -8.22 -4.58 9.25
N THR A 223 -7.03 -4.04 8.97
CA THR A 223 -6.21 -3.34 9.96
C THR A 223 -6.50 -1.84 9.89
N GLU A 224 -6.90 -1.26 11.02
CA GLU A 224 -7.00 0.19 11.18
C GLU A 224 -5.59 0.79 11.39
N ASN A 225 -5.26 1.84 10.61
CA ASN A 225 -3.93 2.46 10.64
C ASN A 225 -3.94 3.88 11.23
N GLY A 226 -5.11 4.41 11.59
CA GLY A 226 -5.29 5.73 12.16
C GLY A 226 -5.99 5.71 13.51
N SER A 227 -6.88 6.68 13.68
CA SER A 227 -7.66 6.87 14.91
C SER A 227 -9.16 6.62 14.70
N ALA A 228 -9.55 6.09 13.53
CA ALA A 228 -10.95 5.83 13.25
C ALA A 228 -11.51 4.80 14.22
N THR A 229 -12.71 5.08 14.74
CA THR A 229 -13.49 4.14 15.56
C THR A 229 -14.73 3.65 14.82
N THR A 230 -14.94 4.14 13.60
CA THR A 230 -16.07 3.88 12.73
C THR A 230 -15.59 3.72 11.29
N TRP A 231 -16.24 2.85 10.53
CA TRP A 231 -15.91 2.59 9.13
C TRP A 231 -17.16 2.52 8.26
N ASN A 232 -16.97 2.78 6.98
CA ASN A 232 -17.97 2.61 5.94
C ASN A 232 -17.55 1.42 5.07
N VAL A 233 -18.51 0.54 4.73
CA VAL A 233 -18.29 -0.63 3.88
C VAL A 233 -19.25 -0.60 2.71
N GLU A 234 -18.72 -0.82 1.50
CA GLU A 234 -19.47 -0.98 0.28
C GLU A 234 -19.19 -2.37 -0.28
N TYR A 235 -20.23 -3.11 -0.65
CA TYR A 235 -20.10 -4.46 -1.17
C TYR A 235 -21.16 -4.79 -2.21
N GLY A 236 -20.79 -5.64 -3.16
CA GLY A 236 -21.64 -6.08 -4.27
C GLY A 236 -21.05 -7.31 -4.96
N THR A 237 -21.78 -7.89 -5.91
CA THR A 237 -21.27 -8.99 -6.72
C THR A 237 -19.97 -8.59 -7.41
N ALA A 238 -19.01 -9.50 -7.49
CA ALA A 238 -17.68 -9.21 -8.02
C ALA A 238 -17.74 -8.58 -9.42
N GLY A 239 -16.90 -7.58 -9.66
CA GLY A 239 -16.87 -6.76 -10.86
C GLY A 239 -17.81 -5.55 -10.84
N PHE A 240 -18.52 -5.28 -9.74
CA PHE A 240 -19.30 -4.04 -9.63
C PHE A 240 -18.38 -2.81 -9.58
N THR A 241 -18.86 -1.68 -10.10
CA THR A 241 -18.17 -0.40 -9.96
C THR A 241 -18.55 0.22 -8.61
N PRO A 242 -17.60 0.54 -7.73
CA PRO A 242 -17.89 1.18 -6.45
C PRO A 242 -18.58 2.52 -6.67
N THR A 243 -19.70 2.72 -5.99
CA THR A 243 -20.54 3.92 -6.09
C THR A 243 -20.08 5.01 -5.15
N GLY A 244 -19.24 4.68 -4.16
CA GLY A 244 -18.83 5.57 -3.07
C GLY A 244 -19.90 5.75 -2.01
N ASN A 245 -21.05 5.07 -2.11
CA ASN A 245 -22.09 5.05 -1.10
C ASN A 245 -21.99 3.74 -0.30
N PRO A 246 -21.88 3.80 1.03
CA PRO A 246 -21.78 2.59 1.84
C PRO A 246 -23.07 1.75 1.79
N THR A 247 -22.90 0.44 1.64
CA THR A 247 -23.95 -0.54 1.97
C THR A 247 -24.12 -0.66 3.49
N ILE A 248 -23.03 -0.49 4.24
CA ILE A 248 -22.99 -0.42 5.71
C ILE A 248 -22.27 0.86 6.10
N SER A 249 -22.94 1.77 6.81
CA SER A 249 -22.36 3.04 7.23
C SER A 249 -22.10 3.10 8.73
N GLY A 250 -20.95 3.67 9.12
CA GLY A 250 -20.59 3.93 10.51
C GLY A 250 -20.51 2.68 11.40
N THR A 251 -20.11 1.54 10.84
CA THR A 251 -19.91 0.32 11.66
C THR A 251 -18.78 0.52 12.65
N THR A 252 -18.97 0.08 13.90
CA THR A 252 -17.92 0.03 14.93
C THR A 252 -17.30 -1.36 15.06
N SER A 253 -17.73 -2.31 14.25
CA SER A 253 -17.26 -3.70 14.27
C SER A 253 -16.18 -3.93 13.21
N ASN A 254 -15.09 -4.56 13.61
CA ASN A 254 -14.03 -5.03 12.73
C ASN A 254 -13.46 -6.34 13.32
N PRO A 255 -13.74 -7.52 12.72
CA PRO A 255 -14.48 -7.69 11.47
C PRO A 255 -15.98 -7.38 11.59
N VAL A 256 -16.60 -6.97 10.48
CA VAL A 256 -18.04 -6.75 10.33
C VAL A 256 -18.68 -7.91 9.56
N THR A 257 -19.81 -8.41 10.05
CA THR A 257 -20.57 -9.44 9.34
C THR A 257 -21.35 -8.83 8.18
N ILE A 258 -21.13 -9.38 6.98
CA ILE A 258 -21.85 -9.04 5.76
C ILE A 258 -22.93 -10.10 5.51
N SER A 259 -24.20 -9.68 5.49
CA SER A 259 -25.36 -10.55 5.30
C SER A 259 -26.61 -9.74 4.92
N PRO A 260 -27.57 -10.28 4.15
CA PRO A 260 -27.53 -11.58 3.47
C PRO A 260 -26.72 -11.56 2.16
N LEU A 261 -26.20 -12.72 1.78
CA LEU A 261 -25.50 -12.97 0.51
C LEU A 261 -26.13 -14.17 -0.22
N ASN A 262 -25.92 -14.23 -1.54
CA ASN A 262 -26.29 -15.39 -2.35
C ASN A 262 -25.21 -16.47 -2.26
N ASP A 263 -25.61 -17.73 -2.41
CA ASP A 263 -24.68 -18.85 -2.42
C ASP A 263 -23.89 -18.93 -3.71
N ASP A 264 -22.72 -19.57 -3.65
CA ASP A 264 -21.82 -19.76 -4.79
C ASP A 264 -21.58 -18.48 -5.61
N THR A 265 -21.46 -17.35 -4.92
CA THR A 265 -21.41 -16.02 -5.54
C THR A 265 -20.15 -15.30 -5.07
N SER A 266 -19.38 -14.79 -6.03
CA SER A 266 -18.23 -13.92 -5.74
C SER A 266 -18.70 -12.49 -5.45
N TYR A 267 -18.12 -11.89 -4.42
CA TYR A 267 -18.38 -10.51 -3.99
C TYR A 267 -17.07 -9.72 -3.93
N ASP A 268 -17.15 -8.44 -4.31
CA ASP A 268 -16.11 -7.45 -4.05
C ASP A 268 -16.50 -6.60 -2.85
N LEU A 269 -15.51 -6.30 -2.01
CA LEU A 269 -15.65 -5.51 -0.79
C LEU A 269 -14.72 -4.30 -0.84
N TYR A 270 -15.24 -3.16 -0.38
CA TYR A 270 -14.50 -1.93 -0.18
C TYR A 270 -14.74 -1.41 1.24
N VAL A 271 -13.70 -0.83 1.85
CA VAL A 271 -13.79 -0.20 3.17
C VAL A 271 -13.12 1.16 3.17
N GLN A 272 -13.67 2.08 3.97
CA GLN A 272 -13.13 3.41 4.21
C GLN A 272 -13.16 3.68 5.71
N ALA A 273 -12.08 4.23 6.26
CA ALA A 273 -12.04 4.73 7.62
C ALA A 273 -12.83 6.04 7.73
N ASP A 274 -13.64 6.17 8.78
CA ASP A 274 -14.35 7.40 9.13
C ASP A 274 -13.75 7.96 10.43
N CYS A 275 -12.97 9.02 10.29
CA CYS A 275 -12.28 9.70 11.37
C CYS A 275 -13.11 10.88 11.95
N GLY A 276 -14.40 10.96 11.62
CA GLY A 276 -15.35 11.95 12.11
C GLY A 276 -15.44 13.18 11.21
N SER A 277 -14.40 14.02 11.18
CA SER A 277 -14.37 15.21 10.30
C SER A 277 -13.84 14.92 8.90
N ASP A 278 -13.24 13.75 8.70
CA ASP A 278 -12.60 13.32 7.46
C ASP A 278 -12.77 11.81 7.28
N SER A 279 -12.66 11.35 6.05
CA SER A 279 -12.71 9.92 5.71
C SER A 279 -11.55 9.57 4.77
N SER A 280 -11.00 8.36 4.90
CA SER A 280 -9.91 7.90 4.03
C SER A 280 -10.36 7.78 2.57
N ALA A 281 -9.50 7.39 1.62
CA ALA A 281 -10.04 6.85 0.36
C ALA A 281 -10.66 5.46 0.58
N TRP A 282 -11.52 4.99 -0.34
CA TRP A 282 -12.01 3.61 -0.36
C TRP A 282 -10.88 2.64 -0.72
N VAL A 283 -10.74 1.56 0.04
CA VAL A 283 -9.74 0.50 -0.17
C VAL A 283 -10.44 -0.74 -0.67
N GLY A 284 -10.00 -1.25 -1.82
CA GLY A 284 -10.55 -2.45 -2.46
C GLY A 284 -10.26 -2.46 -3.98
N PRO A 285 -10.82 -3.42 -4.73
CA PRO A 285 -11.68 -4.50 -4.23
C PRO A 285 -10.89 -5.56 -3.46
N PHE A 286 -11.50 -6.09 -2.39
CA PHE A 286 -11.16 -7.39 -1.84
C PHE A 286 -12.23 -8.40 -2.25
N THR A 287 -11.83 -9.45 -2.97
CA THR A 287 -12.76 -10.43 -3.52
C THR A 287 -12.80 -11.71 -2.67
N PHE A 288 -14.00 -12.22 -2.39
CA PHE A 288 -14.21 -13.56 -1.84
C PHE A 288 -15.43 -14.23 -2.51
N THR A 289 -15.59 -15.54 -2.33
CA THR A 289 -16.73 -16.30 -2.86
C THR A 289 -17.43 -17.00 -1.70
N THR A 290 -18.76 -16.89 -1.63
CA THR A 290 -19.57 -17.62 -0.65
C THR A 290 -19.52 -19.13 -0.92
N LEU A 291 -19.80 -19.94 0.10
CA LEU A 291 -19.88 -21.39 -0.08
C LEU A 291 -21.10 -21.75 -0.94
N GLN A 292 -21.05 -22.90 -1.60
CA GLN A 292 -22.15 -23.44 -2.38
C GLN A 292 -23.04 -24.32 -1.48
N SER A 293 -24.37 -24.12 -1.53
CA SER A 293 -25.31 -24.85 -0.67
C SER A 293 -25.43 -26.33 -1.06
N CYS A 294 -25.30 -26.64 -2.36
CA CYS A 294 -25.46 -27.99 -2.89
C CYS A 294 -24.43 -28.25 -4.00
N PRO A 295 -23.17 -28.58 -3.63
CA PRO A 295 -22.13 -28.85 -4.61
C PRO A 295 -22.34 -30.15 -5.37
N ASP A 296 -21.93 -30.14 -6.64
CA ASP A 296 -22.02 -31.29 -7.54
C ASP A 296 -21.33 -32.51 -6.91
N PRO A 297 -21.91 -33.71 -6.95
CA PRO A 297 -21.23 -34.93 -6.49
C PRO A 297 -20.02 -35.24 -7.36
N SER A 298 -18.95 -35.76 -6.75
CA SER A 298 -17.70 -36.12 -7.45
C SER A 298 -17.45 -37.62 -7.45
N ALA A 299 -16.36 -38.06 -8.09
CA ALA A 299 -15.91 -39.45 -8.08
C ALA A 299 -17.00 -40.49 -8.43
N LEU A 300 -17.74 -40.23 -9.51
CA LEU A 300 -18.75 -41.16 -10.03
C LEU A 300 -18.10 -42.53 -10.33
N THR A 301 -18.68 -43.58 -9.79
CA THR A 301 -18.22 -44.97 -9.95
C THR A 301 -19.38 -45.90 -10.26
N ALA A 302 -19.07 -46.98 -10.96
CA ALA A 302 -19.95 -48.12 -11.14
C ALA A 302 -19.19 -49.38 -10.70
N THR A 303 -19.79 -50.17 -9.82
CA THR A 303 -19.21 -51.40 -9.26
C THR A 303 -20.22 -52.54 -9.31
N ASN A 304 -19.80 -53.77 -8.97
CA ASN A 304 -20.66 -54.96 -8.96
C ASN A 304 -21.50 -55.15 -10.24
N ILE A 305 -20.87 -54.88 -11.39
CA ILE A 305 -21.55 -54.87 -12.70
C ILE A 305 -21.87 -56.31 -13.12
N THR A 306 -23.13 -56.57 -13.42
CA THR A 306 -23.65 -57.83 -13.98
C THR A 306 -24.32 -57.56 -15.34
N ALA A 307 -24.89 -58.61 -15.96
CA ALA A 307 -25.64 -58.46 -17.20
C ALA A 307 -26.88 -57.54 -17.08
N THR A 308 -27.42 -57.37 -15.86
CA THR A 308 -28.68 -56.63 -15.63
C THR A 308 -28.65 -55.69 -14.43
N SER A 309 -27.50 -55.49 -13.77
CA SER A 309 -27.38 -54.63 -12.59
C SER A 309 -25.99 -54.01 -12.47
N ALA A 310 -25.89 -52.89 -11.78
CA ALA A 310 -24.65 -52.29 -11.32
C ALA A 310 -24.94 -51.44 -10.08
N ASP A 311 -23.95 -51.29 -9.20
CA ASP A 311 -24.02 -50.39 -8.06
C ASP A 311 -23.35 -49.06 -8.45
N PHE A 312 -24.10 -47.96 -8.37
CA PHE A 312 -23.59 -46.61 -8.58
C PHE A 312 -23.12 -45.99 -7.27
N GLY A 313 -21.97 -45.32 -7.31
CA GLY A 313 -21.42 -44.59 -6.17
C GLY A 313 -20.86 -43.24 -6.57
N TRP A 314 -20.79 -42.32 -5.62
CA TRP A 314 -20.21 -40.99 -5.76
C TRP A 314 -19.78 -40.47 -4.39
N THR A 315 -18.99 -39.41 -4.39
CA THR A 315 -18.63 -38.63 -3.20
C THR A 315 -19.60 -37.47 -3.04
N GLU A 316 -20.21 -37.39 -1.85
CA GLU A 316 -20.97 -36.23 -1.39
C GLU A 316 -19.99 -35.10 -1.02
N ASN A 317 -20.14 -33.93 -1.62
CA ASN A 317 -19.18 -32.83 -1.48
C ASN A 317 -19.70 -31.67 -0.61
N GLY A 318 -20.85 -31.80 0.06
CA GLY A 318 -21.53 -30.73 0.80
C GLY A 318 -22.35 -31.26 1.99
N SER A 319 -23.68 -31.19 1.89
CA SER A 319 -24.59 -31.73 2.91
C SER A 319 -25.85 -32.38 2.33
N ALA A 320 -25.80 -32.86 1.08
CA ALA A 320 -26.96 -33.42 0.40
C ALA A 320 -27.43 -34.73 1.06
N THR A 321 -28.74 -34.84 1.33
CA THR A 321 -29.36 -36.06 1.90
C THR A 321 -30.16 -36.89 0.90
N THR A 322 -30.40 -36.36 -0.30
CA THR A 322 -31.21 -36.98 -1.36
C THR A 322 -30.58 -36.75 -2.72
N TRP A 323 -30.77 -37.71 -3.63
CA TRP A 323 -30.09 -37.72 -4.93
C TRP A 323 -31.06 -38.08 -6.05
N ASN A 324 -30.90 -37.41 -7.18
CA ASN A 324 -31.54 -37.78 -8.43
C ASN A 324 -30.53 -38.55 -9.27
N VAL A 325 -30.89 -39.77 -9.68
CA VAL A 325 -30.01 -40.64 -10.49
C VAL A 325 -30.73 -40.92 -11.80
N GLU A 326 -30.06 -40.60 -12.91
CA GLU A 326 -30.53 -40.89 -14.26
C GLU A 326 -29.54 -41.82 -14.96
N TYR A 327 -30.05 -42.85 -15.64
CA TYR A 327 -29.23 -43.83 -16.35
C TYR A 327 -29.93 -44.30 -17.62
N GLY A 328 -29.14 -44.59 -18.65
CA GLY A 328 -29.64 -45.00 -19.96
C GLY A 328 -28.52 -45.54 -20.85
N THR A 329 -28.89 -45.99 -22.05
CA THR A 329 -27.91 -46.39 -23.07
C THR A 329 -27.06 -45.19 -23.50
N ALA A 330 -25.78 -45.41 -23.80
CA ALA A 330 -24.86 -44.34 -24.18
C ALA A 330 -25.46 -43.39 -25.23
N GLY A 331 -25.39 -42.08 -24.94
CA GLY A 331 -25.96 -41.02 -25.80
C GLY A 331 -27.41 -40.65 -25.50
N PHE A 332 -28.00 -41.09 -24.38
CA PHE A 332 -29.32 -40.59 -23.94
C PHE A 332 -29.21 -39.12 -23.48
N THR A 333 -30.26 -38.35 -23.77
CA THR A 333 -30.40 -36.91 -23.50
C THR A 333 -31.67 -36.64 -22.72
#